data_AF-A0A669CVT1-F1
#
_entry.id   AF-A0A669CVT1-F1
#
_cell.length_a   1.000
_cell.length_b   1.000
_cell.length_c   1.000
_cell.angle_alpha   90.00
_cell.angle_beta   90.00
_cell.angle_gamma   90.00
#
_symmetry.space_group_name_H-M   'P 1'
#
loop_
_entity.id
_entity.type
_entity.pdbx_description
1 polymer ?
#
loop_
_entity_poly.entity_id
_entity_poly.type
_entity_poly.pdbx_seq_one_letter_code
_entity_poly.pdbx_strand_id
1 'polypeptide(L)'
;MSRRKTELNAEGFTVKATLKNAVVVGPRASRVFHECPAKPSTFRKYYEREELPIAVKHENRGNSIAWKVDVETLDYHHYLPLFFDGLTETAFPYELFARQGIHDMLDRGGPKILPVIPQLIMPIRNALNTRNHQVMCTTMKVLQHLVMSADKVGEALVPYFRQILTVFNLFKNNRSTESCFSPSGRQNTHLIFSPGLLFPRSPPPTGDIYQTITSCRNPSAITIRDEWEKRRAKREMEEDIA
;
A
#
# COMPACT_ATOMS: atom_id res chain seq x y z
N MET A 1 61.37 3.98 -23.28
CA MET A 1 59.92 3.82 -23.51
C MET A 1 59.31 3.15 -22.29
N SER A 2 58.54 3.87 -21.46
CA SER A 2 57.94 3.30 -20.25
C SER A 2 56.70 2.47 -20.62
N ARG A 3 56.73 1.15 -20.40
CA ARG A 3 55.57 0.26 -20.60
C ARG A 3 54.50 0.66 -19.58
N ARG A 4 53.40 1.28 -20.03
CA ARG A 4 52.20 1.47 -19.19
C ARG A 4 51.73 0.08 -18.75
N LYS A 5 51.75 -0.19 -17.45
CA LYS A 5 51.18 -1.42 -16.89
C LYS A 5 49.68 -1.38 -17.13
N THR A 6 49.15 -2.38 -17.83
CA THR A 6 47.72 -2.61 -17.98
C THR A 6 47.14 -3.02 -16.64
N GLU A 7 46.26 -2.18 -16.10
CA GLU A 7 45.48 -2.48 -14.90
C GLU A 7 44.44 -3.56 -15.23
N LEU A 8 44.32 -4.56 -14.35
CA LEU A 8 43.40 -5.67 -14.52
C LEU A 8 42.18 -5.45 -13.62
N ASN A 9 40.98 -5.47 -14.19
CA ASN A 9 39.76 -5.43 -13.38
C ASN A 9 39.56 -6.81 -12.72
N ALA A 10 39.44 -6.84 -11.40
CA ALA A 10 39.19 -8.06 -10.64
C ALA A 10 37.87 -7.96 -9.86
N GLU A 11 37.16 -9.09 -9.75
CA GLU A 11 36.03 -9.21 -8.85
C GLU A 11 36.53 -9.28 -7.40
N GLY A 12 35.74 -8.72 -6.48
CA GLY A 12 36.03 -8.79 -5.05
C GLY A 12 36.20 -10.23 -4.57
N PHE A 13 36.97 -10.41 -3.48
CA PHE A 13 37.18 -11.71 -2.84
C PHE A 13 37.79 -12.81 -3.73
N THR A 14 38.49 -12.45 -4.81
CA THR A 14 39.18 -13.37 -5.71
C THR A 14 40.70 -13.26 -5.58
N VAL A 15 41.46 -14.34 -5.84
CA VAL A 15 42.95 -14.33 -5.84
C VAL A 15 43.53 -13.28 -6.81
N LYS A 16 42.81 -12.95 -7.88
CA LYS A 16 43.17 -11.88 -8.82
C LYS A 16 43.10 -10.48 -8.20
N ALA A 17 42.24 -10.28 -7.20
CA ALA A 17 42.10 -9.00 -6.48
C ALA A 17 43.30 -8.69 -5.57
N THR A 18 44.13 -9.69 -5.24
CA THR A 18 45.33 -9.54 -4.41
C THR A 18 46.56 -9.13 -5.22
N LEU A 19 46.47 -9.08 -6.56
CA LEU A 19 47.57 -8.70 -7.44
C LEU A 19 47.80 -7.17 -7.40
N LYS A 20 49.08 -6.76 -7.41
CA LYS A 20 49.48 -5.33 -7.30
C LYS A 20 49.01 -4.44 -8.46
N ASN A 21 48.61 -5.03 -9.58
CA ASN A 21 48.10 -4.34 -10.76
C ASN A 21 46.59 -4.57 -10.97
N ALA A 22 45.89 -5.10 -9.98
CA ALA A 22 44.45 -5.32 -10.05
C ALA A 22 43.67 -4.18 -9.38
N VAL A 23 42.65 -3.69 -10.09
CA VAL A 23 41.65 -2.76 -9.56
C VAL A 23 40.40 -3.55 -9.25
N VAL A 24 40.00 -3.58 -7.98
CA VAL A 24 38.82 -4.32 -7.55
C VAL A 24 37.57 -3.53 -7.93
N VAL A 25 36.72 -4.10 -8.77
CA VAL A 25 35.44 -3.50 -9.11
C VAL A 25 34.54 -3.61 -7.88
N GLY A 26 33.99 -2.47 -7.45
CA GLY A 26 33.02 -2.44 -6.36
C GLY A 26 31.80 -3.32 -6.64
N PRO A 27 31.07 -3.76 -5.59
CA PRO A 27 29.85 -4.54 -5.79
C PRO A 27 28.86 -3.77 -6.67
N ARG A 28 28.06 -4.51 -7.45
CA ARG A 28 27.04 -3.89 -8.31
C ARG A 28 26.16 -2.97 -7.46
N ALA A 29 25.91 -1.76 -7.95
CA ALA A 29 25.05 -0.80 -7.27
C ALA A 29 23.70 -1.46 -6.93
N SER A 30 23.34 -1.42 -5.64
CA SER A 30 22.08 -1.97 -5.16
C SER A 30 20.94 -1.13 -5.73
N ARG A 31 20.24 -1.65 -6.75
CA ARG A 31 19.12 -0.95 -7.39
C ARG A 31 17.83 -0.97 -6.55
N VAL A 32 17.95 -1.18 -5.25
CA VAL A 32 16.83 -1.44 -4.33
C VAL A 32 15.88 -0.24 -4.22
N PHE A 33 16.35 0.99 -4.45
CA PHE A 33 15.50 2.19 -4.43
C PHE A 33 15.04 2.66 -5.82
N HIS A 34 15.50 2.02 -6.91
CA HIS A 34 15.05 2.40 -8.23
C HIS A 34 13.63 1.90 -8.48
N GLU A 35 12.82 2.72 -9.15
CA GLU A 35 11.47 2.35 -9.57
C GLU A 35 11.52 1.06 -10.39
N CYS A 36 10.60 0.14 -10.08
CA CYS A 36 10.40 -1.08 -10.82
C CYS A 36 9.21 -0.85 -11.77
N PRO A 37 9.43 -0.70 -13.08
CA PRO A 37 8.33 -0.47 -14.01
C PRO A 37 7.36 -1.65 -13.94
N ALA A 38 6.11 -1.37 -13.59
CA ALA A 38 5.07 -2.38 -13.51
C ALA A 38 4.78 -2.94 -14.91
N LYS A 39 4.46 -4.23 -14.98
CA LYS A 39 3.90 -4.83 -16.19
C LYS A 39 2.55 -4.17 -16.50
N PRO A 40 2.13 -4.07 -17.77
CA PRO A 40 0.79 -3.56 -18.09
C PRO A 40 -0.26 -4.37 -17.33
N SER A 41 -1.09 -3.69 -16.55
CA SER A 41 -2.05 -4.34 -15.66
C SER A 41 -3.09 -5.12 -16.45
N THR A 42 -3.67 -6.12 -15.80
CA THR A 42 -4.84 -6.83 -16.30
C THR A 42 -6.02 -5.86 -16.42
N PHE A 43 -6.12 -4.91 -15.48
CA PHE A 43 -7.10 -3.83 -15.50
C PHE A 43 -7.09 -3.06 -16.82
N ARG A 44 -5.91 -2.66 -17.31
CA ARG A 44 -5.77 -1.94 -18.57
C ARG A 44 -6.32 -2.72 -19.76
N LYS A 45 -6.08 -4.04 -19.81
CA LYS A 45 -6.61 -4.89 -20.88
C LYS A 45 -8.14 -4.99 -20.85
N TYR A 46 -8.74 -5.07 -19.66
CA TYR A 46 -10.20 -5.09 -19.52
C TYR A 46 -10.83 -3.74 -19.89
N TYR A 47 -10.14 -2.64 -19.60
CA TYR A 47 -10.57 -1.31 -20.04
C TYR A 47 -10.51 -1.17 -21.56
N GLU A 48 -9.40 -1.56 -22.20
CA GLU A 48 -9.22 -1.50 -23.66
C GLU A 48 -10.21 -2.42 -24.40
N ARG A 49 -10.71 -3.48 -23.75
CA ARG A 49 -11.76 -4.38 -24.26
C ARG A 49 -13.19 -3.92 -23.93
N GLU A 50 -13.35 -2.82 -23.20
CA GLU A 50 -14.64 -2.27 -22.74
C GLU A 50 -15.48 -3.23 -21.87
N GLU A 51 -14.85 -4.23 -21.26
CA GLU A 51 -15.50 -5.25 -20.43
C GLU A 51 -15.74 -4.80 -18.98
N LEU A 52 -15.26 -3.62 -18.62
CA LEU A 52 -15.47 -3.09 -17.27
C LEU A 52 -16.89 -2.53 -17.09
N PRO A 53 -17.53 -2.77 -15.92
CA PRO A 53 -18.87 -2.29 -15.59
C PRO A 53 -18.90 -0.80 -15.23
N ILE A 54 -18.02 0.00 -15.84
CA ILE A 54 -17.83 1.44 -15.57
C ILE A 54 -17.87 2.23 -16.86
N ALA A 55 -18.26 3.50 -16.77
CA ALA A 55 -18.31 4.47 -17.84
C ALA A 55 -17.80 5.83 -17.34
N VAL A 56 -17.26 6.65 -18.25
CA VAL A 56 -16.91 8.04 -17.94
C VAL A 56 -18.20 8.84 -17.79
N LYS A 57 -18.39 9.52 -16.66
CA LYS A 57 -19.40 10.56 -16.51
C LYS A 57 -18.73 11.92 -16.60
N HIS A 58 -19.08 12.67 -17.64
CA HIS A 58 -18.60 14.03 -17.81
C HIS A 58 -19.49 14.99 -17.02
N GLU A 59 -19.00 15.50 -15.90
CA GLU A 59 -19.67 16.57 -15.14
C GLU A 59 -18.89 17.89 -15.27
N ASN A 60 -19.59 19.02 -15.19
CA ASN A 60 -18.98 20.35 -15.30
C ASN A 60 -17.95 20.67 -14.18
N ARG A 61 -17.91 19.88 -13.09
CA ARG A 61 -16.97 20.04 -11.96
C ARG A 61 -15.82 19.03 -11.96
N GLY A 62 -15.79 18.07 -12.88
CA GLY A 62 -14.77 17.03 -12.95
C GLY A 62 -15.26 15.74 -13.61
N ASN A 63 -14.34 14.82 -13.86
CA ASN A 63 -14.66 13.49 -14.36
C ASN A 63 -15.02 12.58 -13.19
N SER A 64 -16.24 12.06 -13.17
CA SER A 64 -16.68 11.03 -12.22
C SER A 64 -16.90 9.70 -12.94
N ILE A 65 -16.91 8.60 -12.20
CA ILE A 65 -17.23 7.29 -12.77
C ILE A 65 -18.74 7.05 -12.64
N ALA A 66 -19.35 6.52 -13.70
CA ALA A 66 -20.70 5.98 -13.66
C ALA A 66 -20.64 4.47 -13.77
N TRP A 67 -21.28 3.76 -12.85
CA TRP A 67 -21.40 2.32 -12.91
C TRP A 67 -22.51 1.93 -13.88
N LYS A 68 -22.21 1.00 -14.79
CA LYS A 68 -23.20 0.44 -15.73
C LYS A 68 -24.13 -0.56 -15.03
N VAL A 69 -23.64 -1.19 -13.97
CA VAL A 69 -24.32 -2.21 -13.17
C VAL A 69 -24.22 -1.79 -11.71
N ASP A 70 -25.25 -2.10 -10.91
CA ASP A 70 -25.22 -1.76 -9.49
C ASP A 70 -24.08 -2.47 -8.75
N VAL A 71 -23.34 -1.71 -7.93
CA VAL A 71 -22.12 -2.14 -7.25
C VAL A 71 -22.39 -3.27 -6.27
N GLU A 72 -23.58 -3.29 -5.68
CA GLU A 72 -24.00 -4.32 -4.75
C GLU A 72 -24.23 -5.66 -5.44
N THR A 73 -24.61 -5.67 -6.72
CA THR A 73 -24.90 -6.91 -7.47
C THR A 73 -23.66 -7.54 -8.10
N LEU A 74 -22.54 -6.82 -8.09
CA LEU A 74 -21.30 -7.23 -8.75
C LEU A 74 -20.64 -8.44 -8.08
N ASP A 75 -19.91 -9.24 -8.86
CA ASP A 75 -19.07 -10.33 -8.33
C ASP A 75 -17.73 -9.80 -7.82
N TYR A 76 -17.60 -9.71 -6.49
CA TYR A 76 -16.39 -9.19 -5.84
C TYR A 76 -15.17 -10.10 -6.05
N HIS A 77 -15.33 -11.40 -6.30
CA HIS A 77 -14.19 -12.30 -6.52
C HIS A 77 -13.50 -11.99 -7.85
N HIS A 78 -14.27 -11.58 -8.87
CA HIS A 78 -13.73 -11.23 -10.17
C HIS A 78 -13.26 -9.77 -10.22
N TYR A 79 -14.13 -8.83 -9.83
CA TYR A 79 -13.89 -7.42 -10.09
C TYR A 79 -12.99 -6.76 -9.05
N LEU A 80 -13.11 -7.08 -7.76
CA LEU A 80 -12.33 -6.38 -6.74
C LEU A 80 -10.81 -6.62 -6.92
N PRO A 81 -10.31 -7.86 -7.12
CA PRO A 81 -8.90 -8.06 -7.43
C PRO A 81 -8.46 -7.39 -8.73
N LEU A 82 -9.32 -7.34 -9.74
CA LEU A 82 -9.05 -6.67 -11.02
C LEU A 82 -8.84 -5.16 -10.83
N PHE A 83 -9.69 -4.51 -10.04
CA PHE A 83 -9.54 -3.09 -9.71
C PHE A 83 -8.27 -2.84 -8.87
N PHE A 84 -7.96 -3.71 -7.90
CA PHE A 84 -6.72 -3.63 -7.12
C PHE A 84 -5.45 -3.82 -7.97
N ASP A 85 -5.49 -4.63 -9.04
CA ASP A 85 -4.39 -4.75 -10.00
C ASP A 85 -4.16 -3.43 -10.76
N GLY A 86 -5.21 -2.63 -10.94
CA GLY A 86 -5.14 -1.28 -11.51
C GLY A 86 -4.42 -0.24 -10.64
N LEU A 87 -4.08 -0.54 -9.39
CA LEU A 87 -3.32 0.37 -8.52
C LEU A 87 -1.91 0.69 -9.05
N THR A 88 -1.35 -0.18 -9.90
CA THR A 88 -0.05 0.08 -10.55
C THR A 88 -0.14 1.09 -11.68
N GLU A 89 -1.34 1.41 -12.18
CA GLU A 89 -1.53 2.34 -13.28
C GLU A 89 -1.38 3.80 -12.80
N THR A 90 -0.52 4.54 -13.50
CA THR A 90 -0.28 5.99 -13.27
C THR A 90 -0.74 6.84 -14.45
N ALA A 91 -1.20 6.23 -15.54
CA ALA A 91 -1.65 6.92 -16.74
C ALA A 91 -3.13 7.27 -16.65
N PHE A 92 -3.48 8.50 -17.04
CA PHE A 92 -4.87 8.90 -17.25
C PHE A 92 -5.40 8.24 -18.55
N PRO A 93 -6.64 7.69 -18.58
CA PRO A 93 -7.69 7.72 -17.55
C PRO A 93 -7.69 6.53 -16.56
N TYR A 94 -6.80 5.56 -16.74
CA TYR A 94 -6.79 4.30 -15.99
C TYR A 94 -6.65 4.49 -14.47
N GLU A 95 -5.78 5.40 -14.03
CA GLU A 95 -5.58 5.63 -12.59
C GLU A 95 -6.85 6.10 -11.88
N LEU A 96 -7.67 6.91 -12.56
CA LEU A 96 -8.89 7.49 -12.00
C LEU A 96 -9.95 6.40 -11.82
N PHE A 97 -10.11 5.57 -12.85
CA PHE A 97 -11.05 4.45 -12.82
C PHE A 97 -10.67 3.39 -11.79
N ALA A 98 -9.39 3.04 -11.69
CA ALA A 98 -8.92 2.09 -10.69
C ALA A 98 -9.19 2.63 -9.28
N ARG A 99 -8.75 3.86 -8.98
CA ARG A 99 -8.88 4.44 -7.63
C ARG A 99 -10.34 4.62 -7.22
N GLN A 100 -11.13 5.30 -8.06
CA GLN A 100 -12.53 5.58 -7.73
C GLN A 100 -13.35 4.28 -7.70
N GLY A 101 -13.08 3.33 -8.60
CA GLY A 101 -13.75 2.04 -8.61
C GLY A 101 -13.51 1.25 -7.32
N ILE A 102 -12.28 1.23 -6.82
CA ILE A 102 -11.97 0.60 -5.53
C ILE A 102 -12.74 1.26 -4.39
N HIS A 103 -12.70 2.60 -4.29
CA HIS A 103 -13.41 3.31 -3.22
C HIS A 103 -14.91 3.00 -3.23
N ASP A 104 -15.54 3.09 -4.41
CA ASP A 104 -16.96 2.82 -4.61
C ASP A 104 -17.36 1.37 -4.26
N MET A 105 -16.50 0.38 -4.55
CA MET A 105 -16.72 -1.02 -4.21
C MET A 105 -16.48 -1.29 -2.72
N LEU A 106 -15.51 -0.61 -2.10
CA LEU A 106 -15.22 -0.74 -0.68
C LEU A 106 -16.32 -0.13 0.19
N ASP A 107 -16.93 0.98 -0.24
CA ASP A 107 -18.03 1.62 0.48
C ASP A 107 -19.34 0.80 0.45
N ARG A 108 -19.60 0.10 -0.66
CA ARG A 108 -20.85 -0.66 -0.89
C ARG A 108 -20.70 -2.18 -0.80
N GLY A 109 -19.49 -2.68 -0.55
CA GLY A 109 -19.21 -4.11 -0.58
C GLY A 109 -19.63 -4.90 0.66
N GLY A 110 -19.65 -4.24 1.84
CA GLY A 110 -20.05 -4.84 3.11
C GLY A 110 -19.44 -6.24 3.32
N PRO A 111 -20.25 -7.29 3.57
CA PRO A 111 -19.75 -8.63 3.89
C PRO A 111 -19.08 -9.36 2.71
N LYS A 112 -19.22 -8.87 1.47
CA LYS A 112 -18.64 -9.49 0.27
C LYS A 112 -17.13 -9.28 0.16
N ILE A 113 -16.57 -8.34 0.91
CA ILE A 113 -15.15 -7.99 0.87
C ILE A 113 -14.30 -9.05 1.60
N LEU A 114 -14.78 -9.54 2.74
CA LEU A 114 -14.07 -10.49 3.60
C LEU A 114 -13.57 -11.76 2.88
N PRO A 115 -14.37 -12.48 2.07
CA PRO A 115 -13.90 -13.69 1.37
C PRO A 115 -12.86 -13.40 0.29
N VAL A 116 -12.74 -12.16 -0.18
CA VAL A 116 -11.86 -11.78 -1.28
C VAL A 116 -10.46 -11.37 -0.80
N ILE A 117 -10.28 -11.11 0.51
CA ILE A 117 -9.01 -10.66 1.11
C ILE A 117 -7.77 -11.45 0.64
N PRO A 118 -7.76 -12.80 0.61
CA PRO A 118 -6.60 -13.55 0.15
C PRO A 118 -6.17 -13.23 -1.28
N GLN A 119 -7.12 -12.86 -2.15
CA GLN A 119 -6.86 -12.52 -3.55
C GLN A 119 -6.28 -11.11 -3.70
N LEU A 120 -6.54 -10.20 -2.76
CA LEU A 120 -6.06 -8.82 -2.79
C LEU A 120 -4.58 -8.68 -2.40
N ILE A 121 -4.03 -9.67 -1.70
CA ILE A 121 -2.65 -9.61 -1.17
C ILE A 121 -1.62 -9.47 -2.30
N MET A 122 -1.81 -10.21 -3.40
CA MET A 122 -0.88 -10.19 -4.52
C MET A 122 -0.90 -8.85 -5.29
N PRO A 123 -2.06 -8.30 -5.68
CA PRO A 123 -2.14 -6.95 -6.26
C PRO A 123 -1.55 -5.86 -5.35
N ILE A 124 -1.85 -5.87 -4.05
CA ILE A 124 -1.30 -4.89 -3.08
C ILE A 124 0.21 -4.98 -3.04
N ARG A 125 0.75 -6.20 -2.93
CA ARG A 125 2.21 -6.42 -2.94
C ARG A 125 2.84 -5.94 -4.24
N ASN A 126 2.21 -6.17 -5.38
CA ASN A 126 2.72 -5.73 -6.67
C ASN A 126 2.76 -4.20 -6.76
N ALA A 127 1.69 -3.51 -6.34
CA ALA A 127 1.63 -2.05 -6.32
C ALA A 127 2.71 -1.42 -5.42
N LEU A 128 2.92 -1.98 -4.23
CA LEU A 128 3.97 -1.52 -3.32
C LEU A 128 5.38 -1.76 -3.88
N ASN A 129 5.59 -2.88 -4.59
CA ASN A 129 6.88 -3.22 -5.20
C ASN A 129 7.27 -2.36 -6.40
N THR A 130 6.36 -1.55 -6.96
CA THR A 130 6.67 -0.56 -8.01
C THR A 130 7.70 0.47 -7.51
N ARG A 131 7.75 0.72 -6.19
CA ARG A 131 8.62 1.74 -5.56
C ARG A 131 8.40 3.17 -6.05
N ASN A 132 7.29 3.41 -6.74
CA ASN A 132 6.84 4.74 -7.11
C ASN A 132 6.08 5.37 -5.93
N HIS A 133 6.50 6.55 -5.51
CA HIS A 133 5.95 7.23 -4.33
C HIS A 133 4.44 7.49 -4.43
N GLN A 134 3.94 7.87 -5.62
CA GLN A 134 2.51 8.14 -5.83
C GLN A 134 1.67 6.87 -5.71
N VAL A 135 2.14 5.76 -6.28
CA VAL A 135 1.46 4.46 -6.20
C VAL A 135 1.45 3.94 -4.76
N MET A 136 2.57 4.05 -4.04
CA MET A 136 2.65 3.61 -2.63
C MET A 136 1.70 4.41 -1.73
N CYS A 137 1.67 5.74 -1.86
CA CYS A 137 0.76 6.60 -1.10
C CYS A 137 -0.71 6.28 -1.38
N THR A 138 -1.06 6.08 -2.65
CA THR A 138 -2.41 5.68 -3.06
C THR A 138 -2.79 4.33 -2.48
N THR A 139 -1.92 3.34 -2.62
CA THR A 139 -2.14 1.98 -2.11
C THR A 139 -2.34 1.98 -0.60
N MET A 140 -1.62 2.83 0.13
CA MET A 140 -1.79 2.98 1.57
C MET A 140 -3.17 3.55 1.94
N LYS A 141 -3.63 4.58 1.24
CA LYS A 141 -4.98 5.14 1.46
C LYS A 141 -6.08 4.12 1.20
N VAL A 142 -5.92 3.34 0.13
CA VAL A 142 -6.84 2.25 -0.21
C VAL A 142 -6.81 1.14 0.86
N LEU A 143 -5.64 0.82 1.40
CA LEU A 143 -5.52 -0.18 2.47
C LEU A 143 -6.16 0.29 3.78
N GLN A 144 -6.06 1.57 4.11
CA GLN A 144 -6.80 2.16 5.24
C GLN A 144 -8.31 2.07 5.02
N HIS A 145 -8.79 2.40 3.82
CA HIS A 145 -10.20 2.27 3.48
C HIS A 145 -10.67 0.82 3.61
N LEU A 146 -9.94 -0.13 3.04
CA LEU A 146 -10.24 -1.57 3.09
C LEU A 146 -10.45 -2.08 4.52
N VAL A 147 -9.58 -1.67 5.45
CA VAL A 147 -9.68 -2.06 6.86
C VAL A 147 -10.89 -1.43 7.55
N MET A 148 -11.34 -0.26 7.09
CA MET A 148 -12.53 0.44 7.61
C MET A 148 -13.83 0.01 6.94
N SER A 149 -13.77 -0.72 5.82
CA SER A 149 -14.94 -1.06 4.98
C SER A 149 -15.85 -2.14 5.55
N ALA A 150 -15.33 -3.11 6.31
CA ALA A 150 -16.13 -4.22 6.84
C ALA A 150 -15.56 -4.84 8.11
N ASP A 151 -16.43 -5.43 8.91
CA ASP A 151 -16.07 -6.12 10.15
C ASP A 151 -15.13 -7.30 9.88
N LYS A 152 -14.18 -7.53 10.79
CA LYS A 152 -13.18 -8.62 10.74
C LYS A 152 -12.20 -8.58 9.56
N VAL A 153 -12.26 -7.58 8.66
CA VAL A 153 -11.25 -7.42 7.60
C VAL A 153 -9.86 -7.20 8.18
N GLY A 154 -9.75 -6.41 9.25
CA GLY A 154 -8.48 -6.20 9.95
C GLY A 154 -7.87 -7.49 10.50
N GLU A 155 -8.69 -8.36 11.09
CA GLU A 155 -8.27 -9.68 11.60
C GLU A 155 -7.84 -10.61 10.47
N ALA A 156 -8.58 -10.63 9.36
CA ALA A 156 -8.27 -11.45 8.19
C ALA A 156 -6.96 -11.02 7.49
N LEU A 157 -6.53 -9.77 7.64
CA LEU A 157 -5.29 -9.25 7.07
C LEU A 157 -4.03 -9.60 7.88
N VAL A 158 -4.18 -9.92 9.18
CA VAL A 158 -3.06 -10.24 10.09
C VAL A 158 -2.05 -11.24 9.52
N PRO A 159 -2.44 -12.40 8.97
CA PRO A 159 -1.47 -13.37 8.44
C PRO A 159 -0.63 -12.82 7.27
N TYR A 160 -1.10 -11.79 6.57
CA TYR A 160 -0.45 -11.23 5.38
C TYR A 160 0.44 -10.02 5.67
N PHE A 161 0.44 -9.49 6.89
CA PHE A 161 1.24 -8.30 7.23
C PHE A 161 2.73 -8.46 6.95
N ARG A 162 3.31 -9.64 7.12
CA ARG A 162 4.73 -9.85 6.79
C ARG A 162 5.01 -9.55 5.31
N GLN A 163 4.11 -9.90 4.40
CA GLN A 163 4.28 -9.67 2.98
C GLN A 163 4.14 -8.20 2.62
N ILE A 164 3.19 -7.51 3.24
CA ILE A 164 2.87 -6.10 2.98
C ILE A 164 3.92 -5.17 3.64
N LEU A 165 4.26 -5.42 4.91
CA LEU A 165 5.15 -4.57 5.70
C LEU A 165 6.62 -4.63 5.27
N THR A 166 7.06 -5.73 4.65
CA THR A 166 8.44 -5.87 4.19
C THR A 166 8.84 -4.75 3.21
N VAL A 167 7.91 -4.30 2.38
CA VAL A 167 8.18 -3.23 1.40
C VAL A 167 8.27 -1.86 2.09
N PHE A 168 7.44 -1.60 3.10
CA PHE A 168 7.47 -0.34 3.86
C PHE A 168 8.74 -0.17 4.69
N ASN A 169 9.33 -1.27 5.16
CA ASN A 169 10.61 -1.23 5.88
C ASN A 169 11.74 -0.64 5.02
N LEU A 170 11.69 -0.76 3.69
CA LEU A 170 12.67 -0.15 2.80
C LEU A 170 12.60 1.39 2.79
N PHE A 171 11.41 1.98 2.99
CA PHE A 171 11.18 3.42 2.86
C PHE A 171 11.01 4.16 4.20
N LYS A 172 11.02 3.45 5.34
CA LYS A 172 10.78 4.02 6.68
C LYS A 172 11.71 5.18 7.06
N ASN A 173 12.94 5.21 6.54
CA ASN A 173 13.93 6.25 6.85
C ASN A 173 14.06 7.34 5.77
N ASN A 174 13.39 7.20 4.63
CA ASN A 174 13.39 8.21 3.57
C ASN A 174 12.29 9.25 3.83
N ARG A 175 12.54 10.16 4.78
CA ARG A 175 11.71 11.36 4.96
C ARG A 175 12.09 12.40 3.91
N SER A 176 11.83 12.10 2.64
CA SER A 176 12.00 13.08 1.58
C SER A 176 10.87 14.11 1.71
N THR A 177 11.21 15.32 2.12
CA THR A 177 10.34 16.51 2.11
C THR A 177 10.09 16.98 0.68
N GLU A 178 9.64 16.09 -0.21
CA GLU A 178 9.30 16.45 -1.58
C GLU A 178 7.86 16.04 -1.88
N SER A 179 7.01 17.02 -1.65
CA SER A 179 5.70 17.18 -2.23
C SER A 179 5.73 16.94 -3.74
N CYS A 180 5.00 15.92 -4.20
CA CYS A 180 4.30 16.02 -5.47
C CYS A 180 2.82 15.84 -5.16
N PHE A 181 2.19 16.97 -4.84
CA PHE A 181 0.76 17.16 -4.67
C PHE A 181 0.28 17.74 -6.00
N SER A 182 -0.57 17.03 -6.74
CA SER A 182 -1.23 17.61 -7.91
C SER A 182 -2.15 18.77 -7.45
N PRO A 183 -2.23 19.89 -8.20
CA PRO A 183 -2.95 21.07 -7.78
C PRO A 183 -4.45 20.93 -8.07
N SER A 184 -5.19 20.29 -7.17
CA SER A 184 -6.64 20.49 -7.05
C SER A 184 -7.17 19.92 -5.73
N GLY A 185 -7.47 20.82 -4.80
CA GLY A 185 -8.21 20.48 -3.57
C GLY A 185 -7.32 20.33 -2.34
N ARG A 186 -7.36 21.36 -1.48
CA ARG A 186 -6.87 21.33 -0.09
C ARG A 186 -7.30 20.03 0.60
N GLN A 187 -6.37 19.20 1.07
CA GLN A 187 -6.49 18.48 2.35
C GLN A 187 -5.10 18.25 2.96
N ASN A 188 -5.01 18.57 4.26
CA ASN A 188 -3.81 18.60 5.09
C ASN A 188 -3.02 17.27 5.09
N THR A 189 -1.75 17.31 4.71
CA THR A 189 -0.81 16.17 4.75
C THR A 189 -0.22 15.89 6.14
N HIS A 190 -0.83 16.40 7.21
CA HIS A 190 -0.40 16.12 8.59
C HIS A 190 -0.81 14.72 9.10
N LEU A 191 -1.35 13.85 8.23
CA LEU A 191 -1.88 12.53 8.61
C LEU A 191 -1.16 11.33 7.97
N ILE A 192 -0.14 11.55 7.14
CA ILE A 192 0.49 10.46 6.36
C ILE A 192 1.37 9.53 7.22
N PHE A 193 1.71 9.93 8.45
CA PHE A 193 2.50 9.12 9.39
C PHE A 193 1.91 9.08 10.81
N SER A 194 0.59 9.11 10.96
CA SER A 194 -0.05 8.78 12.24
C SER A 194 -0.09 7.25 12.41
N PRO A 195 0.63 6.66 13.39
CA PRO A 195 0.65 5.20 13.59
C PRO A 195 -0.69 4.62 14.06
N GLY A 196 -1.67 5.46 14.37
CA GLY A 196 -2.97 5.08 14.93
C GLY A 196 -4.08 4.75 13.94
N LEU A 197 -3.83 4.79 12.62
CA LEU A 197 -4.86 4.57 11.59
C LEU A 197 -4.78 3.20 10.90
N LEU A 198 -3.85 2.31 11.29
CA LEU A 198 -3.67 1.00 10.67
C LEU A 198 -4.21 -0.19 11.51
N PHE A 199 -4.76 0.05 12.70
CA PHE A 199 -5.21 -1.02 13.58
C PHE A 199 -6.51 -0.68 14.32
N PRO A 200 -7.68 -1.16 13.86
CA PRO A 200 -8.84 -1.32 14.70
C PRO A 200 -8.81 -2.70 15.40
N ARG A 201 -8.91 -2.64 16.73
CA ARG A 201 -9.62 -3.56 17.64
C ARG A 201 -9.74 -5.03 17.21
N SER A 202 -8.79 -5.86 17.63
CA SER A 202 -9.07 -7.25 18.04
C SER A 202 -8.20 -7.60 19.25
N PRO A 203 -8.65 -8.47 20.17
CA PRO A 203 -7.96 -8.71 21.43
C PRO A 203 -6.67 -9.50 21.20
N PRO A 204 -5.59 -9.21 21.95
CA PRO A 204 -4.34 -9.96 21.80
C PRO A 204 -4.47 -11.36 22.41
N PRO A 205 -3.97 -12.44 21.75
CA PRO A 205 -3.67 -13.68 22.45
C PRO A 205 -2.50 -13.43 23.41
N THR A 206 -2.64 -13.96 24.62
CA THR A 206 -1.68 -13.94 25.71
C THR A 206 -0.33 -14.53 25.29
N GLY A 207 0.76 -13.78 25.52
CA GLY A 207 2.14 -14.30 25.48
C GLY A 207 3.13 -13.44 24.68
N ASP A 208 3.89 -12.60 25.39
CA ASP A 208 5.31 -12.30 25.18
C ASP A 208 5.84 -11.96 23.77
N ILE A 209 5.26 -10.96 23.08
CA ILE A 209 5.90 -10.32 21.90
C ILE A 209 5.99 -8.77 21.99
N TYR A 210 5.46 -8.16 23.05
CA TYR A 210 5.29 -6.69 23.14
C TYR A 210 6.35 -5.90 23.91
N GLN A 211 7.61 -6.34 23.96
CA GLN A 211 8.67 -5.54 24.61
C GLN A 211 9.58 -4.73 23.66
N THR A 212 9.39 -4.80 22.33
CA THR A 212 10.27 -4.05 21.41
C THR A 212 9.64 -2.78 20.81
N ILE A 213 8.36 -2.48 21.06
CA ILE A 213 7.66 -1.36 20.39
C ILE A 213 7.40 -0.16 21.32
N THR A 214 7.66 -0.28 22.62
CA THR A 214 7.38 0.76 23.64
C THR A 214 8.57 1.66 23.97
N SER A 215 9.30 2.16 22.97
CA SER A 215 10.32 3.21 23.17
C SER A 215 10.03 4.53 22.44
N CYS A 216 8.91 4.65 21.72
CA CYS A 216 8.52 5.91 21.10
C CYS A 216 7.43 6.61 21.94
N ARG A 217 7.85 7.39 22.95
CA ARG A 217 6.99 8.37 23.64
C ARG A 217 6.55 9.44 22.63
N ASN A 218 5.28 9.40 22.22
CA ASN A 218 4.63 10.49 21.49
C ASN A 218 3.33 10.87 22.24
N PRO A 219 3.18 12.12 22.74
CA PRO A 219 2.06 12.52 23.59
C PRO A 219 0.66 12.44 22.93
N SER A 220 0.59 12.36 21.59
CA SER A 220 -0.68 12.19 20.85
C SER A 220 -1.24 10.75 20.89
N ALA A 221 -0.42 9.76 21.26
CA ALA A 221 -0.84 8.37 21.38
C ALA A 221 -1.64 8.09 22.67
N ILE A 222 -1.51 8.96 23.68
CA ILE A 222 -2.19 8.84 24.97
C ILE A 222 -3.67 9.20 24.81
N THR A 223 -3.97 10.24 24.04
CA THR A 223 -5.35 10.71 23.82
C THR A 223 -6.22 9.67 23.10
N ILE A 224 -5.65 8.95 22.13
CA ILE A 224 -6.38 7.94 21.36
C ILE A 224 -6.62 6.69 22.21
N ARG A 225 -5.69 6.30 23.09
CA ARG A 225 -5.88 5.19 24.02
C ARG A 225 -6.99 5.48 25.04
N ASP A 226 -7.01 6.70 25.58
CA ASP A 226 -8.01 7.13 26.58
C ASP A 226 -9.42 7.24 25.99
N GLU A 227 -9.58 7.74 24.76
CA GLU A 227 -10.88 7.86 24.08
C GLU A 227 -11.47 6.49 23.73
N TRP A 228 -10.58 5.55 23.43
CA TRP A 228 -10.89 4.19 23.07
C TRP A 228 -11.23 3.38 24.33
N GLU A 229 -10.47 3.50 25.43
CA GLU A 229 -10.81 2.94 26.75
C GLU A 229 -12.14 3.51 27.28
N LYS A 230 -12.42 4.82 27.14
CA LYS A 230 -13.72 5.43 27.47
C LYS A 230 -14.89 4.84 26.68
N ARG A 231 -14.71 4.59 25.37
CA ARG A 231 -15.76 3.98 24.51
C ARG A 231 -15.90 2.47 24.70
N ARG A 232 -14.89 1.79 25.23
CA ARG A 232 -14.97 0.38 25.66
C ARG A 232 -15.75 0.29 26.97
N ALA A 233 -15.38 1.08 27.97
CA ALA A 233 -16.08 1.13 29.25
C ALA A 233 -17.56 1.53 29.11
N LYS A 234 -17.88 2.40 28.13
CA LYS A 234 -19.27 2.75 27.82
C LYS A 234 -20.08 1.58 27.21
N ARG A 235 -19.46 0.73 26.38
CA ARG A 235 -20.14 -0.45 25.80
C ARG A 235 -20.24 -1.61 26.79
N GLU A 236 -19.23 -1.81 27.63
CA GLU A 236 -19.28 -2.79 28.73
C GLU A 236 -20.37 -2.42 29.75
N MET A 237 -20.57 -1.12 30.05
CA MET A 237 -21.72 -0.67 30.85
C MET A 237 -23.09 -0.84 30.17
N GLU A 238 -23.16 -0.72 28.83
CA GLU A 238 -24.42 -0.88 28.09
C GLU A 238 -24.80 -2.37 27.90
N GLU A 239 -23.82 -3.28 27.92
CA GLU A 239 -24.03 -4.73 27.88
C GLU A 239 -24.35 -5.34 29.25
N ASP A 240 -23.91 -4.74 30.36
CA ASP A 240 -24.23 -5.20 31.74
C ASP A 240 -25.63 -4.75 32.25
N ILE A 241 -26.35 -3.92 31.49
CA ILE A 241 -27.69 -3.40 31.84
C ILE A 241 -28.82 -4.09 31.04
N ALA A 242 -28.49 -4.97 30.08
CA ALA A 242 -29.44 -5.75 29.27
C ALA A 242 -29.52 -7.22 29.73
#